data_AF-A0A7J4G880-F1
#
_entry.id   AF-A0A7J4G880-F1
#
_cell.length_a   1.000
_cell.length_b   1.000
_cell.length_c   1.000
_cell.angle_alpha   90.00
_cell.angle_beta   90.00
_cell.angle_gamma   90.00
#
_symmetry.space_group_name_H-M   'P 1'
#
loop_
_entity.id
_entity.type
_entity.pdbx_description
1 polymer ?
#
loop_
_entity_poly.entity_id
_entity_poly.type
_entity_poly.pdbx_seq_one_letter_code
_entity_poly.pdbx_strand_id
1 'polypeptide(L)'
;MAFIRLTLSSMPLRLHHYGSMLRLPLDAFMASSTRPRLVENTFRLALTGTPGTGKTTIAALLSKEGFVIVTIEELAEIAGALGEVDPADNAHPVDLDLLCDYLAETWESAPSSPILIDGHLSHHLPADAVVVLRCDPETLRGRLENRGYSAAKTEGNLEWELLGGAWNEREGKAPWVEFDTSDESAEAIVADISKWISDGFKPAGPEAEIDWIARMDD
;
A
#
# COMPACT_ATOMS: atom_id res chain seq x y z
N MET A 1 -3.55 -14.09 7.68
CA MET A 1 -3.64 -12.62 7.60
C MET A 1 -5.09 -12.25 7.85
N ALA A 2 -5.36 -11.67 9.02
CA ALA A 2 -6.69 -11.21 9.39
C ALA A 2 -7.05 -9.99 8.52
N PHE A 3 -8.34 -9.82 8.25
CA PHE A 3 -8.82 -8.61 7.59
C PHE A 3 -8.69 -7.47 8.61
N ILE A 4 -7.77 -6.53 8.46
CA ILE A 4 -7.78 -5.32 9.30
C ILE A 4 -8.99 -4.47 8.87
N ARG A 5 -9.74 -3.89 9.80
CA ARG A 5 -10.84 -2.97 9.48
C ARG A 5 -10.52 -1.57 9.97
N LEU A 6 -10.82 -0.56 9.15
CA LEU A 6 -10.82 0.84 9.57
C LEU A 6 -11.87 1.07 10.66
N THR A 7 -11.45 1.61 11.80
CA THR A 7 -12.40 2.17 12.76
C THR A 7 -12.68 3.62 12.39
N LEU A 8 -13.89 3.91 11.92
CA LEU A 8 -14.39 5.27 11.91
C LEU A 8 -14.66 5.69 13.36
N SER A 9 -13.68 6.32 14.01
CA SER A 9 -13.91 6.97 15.28
C SER A 9 -14.91 8.11 15.08
N SER A 10 -16.07 8.03 15.73
CA SER A 10 -17.08 9.09 15.72
C SER A 10 -16.52 10.35 16.38
N MET A 11 -15.97 11.28 15.60
CA MET A 11 -15.43 12.56 16.08
C MET A 11 -16.47 13.69 15.99
N PRO A 12 -16.56 14.58 17.00
CA PRO A 12 -17.17 15.90 16.84
C PRO A 12 -16.24 16.80 16.01
N LEU A 13 -16.83 17.53 15.05
CA LEU A 13 -16.16 18.48 14.15
C LEU A 13 -15.17 19.40 14.91
N ARG A 14 -13.86 19.22 14.69
CA ARG A 14 -12.84 20.26 14.96
C ARG A 14 -12.20 20.69 13.65
N LEU A 15 -12.49 21.93 13.27
CA LEU A 15 -11.79 22.66 12.21
C LEU A 15 -10.33 22.89 12.66
N HIS A 16 -9.38 22.17 12.06
CA HIS A 16 -7.97 22.50 12.16
C HIS A 16 -7.55 23.43 11.01
N HIS A 17 -7.06 24.60 11.41
CA HIS A 17 -6.49 25.63 10.54
C HIS A 17 -5.15 25.12 10.00
N TYR A 18 -5.07 24.84 8.70
CA TYR A 18 -3.81 24.51 8.03
C TYR A 18 -2.94 25.76 7.92
N GLY A 19 -1.84 25.81 8.68
CA GLY A 19 -0.79 26.81 8.53
C GLY A 19 0.01 26.54 7.25
N SER A 20 0.10 27.54 6.37
CA SER A 20 0.91 27.46 5.17
C SER A 20 2.40 27.41 5.52
N MET A 21 3.10 26.36 5.08
CA MET A 21 4.55 26.41 4.90
C MET A 21 4.88 26.33 3.41
N LEU A 22 5.53 27.40 2.95
CA LEU A 22 6.06 27.57 1.61
C LEU A 22 7.04 26.44 1.28
N ARG A 23 6.67 25.58 0.32
CA ARG A 23 7.60 24.69 -0.37
C ARG A 23 8.43 25.54 -1.34
N LEU A 24 9.74 25.63 -1.13
CA LEU A 24 10.67 26.20 -2.10
C LEU A 24 10.73 25.29 -3.35
N PRO A 25 10.88 25.86 -4.56
CA PRO A 25 10.92 25.08 -5.80
C PRO A 25 12.24 24.31 -5.93
N LEU A 26 12.13 23.09 -6.44
CA LEU A 26 13.22 22.13 -6.63
C LEU A 26 13.94 22.41 -7.96
N ASP A 27 14.67 23.53 -8.05
CA ASP A 27 15.56 23.81 -9.19
C ASP A 27 16.92 24.33 -8.70
N ALA A 28 17.87 23.41 -8.53
CA ALA A 28 19.30 23.72 -8.52
C ALA A 28 20.11 22.44 -8.77
N PHE A 29 20.04 21.91 -9.99
CA PHE A 29 21.00 20.91 -10.47
C PHE A 29 21.92 21.58 -11.49
N MET A 30 23.19 21.77 -11.13
CA MET A 30 24.39 21.74 -12.01
C MET A 30 25.65 22.19 -11.23
N ALA A 31 26.57 21.26 -10.95
CA ALA A 31 27.99 21.31 -11.34
C ALA A 31 28.88 20.36 -10.50
N SER A 32 29.37 19.31 -11.18
CA SER A 32 30.69 18.66 -11.05
C SER A 32 31.26 18.32 -9.66
N SER A 33 31.17 17.03 -9.30
CA SER A 33 32.27 16.32 -8.63
C SER A 33 32.24 14.85 -9.02
N THR A 34 33.37 14.37 -9.56
CA THR A 34 33.61 13.05 -10.12
C THR A 34 33.71 11.98 -9.04
N ARG A 35 32.56 11.45 -8.60
CA ARG A 35 32.32 10.07 -8.14
C ARG A 35 30.82 9.79 -8.37
N PRO A 36 30.39 8.64 -8.90
CA PRO A 36 28.98 8.30 -8.87
C PRO A 36 28.61 8.16 -7.39
N ARG A 37 27.96 9.19 -6.83
CA ARG A 37 27.16 8.99 -5.63
C ARG A 37 26.03 8.09 -6.10
N LEU A 38 26.10 6.81 -5.76
CA LEU A 38 24.90 5.99 -5.67
C LEU A 38 23.90 6.85 -4.89
N VAL A 39 22.81 7.23 -5.52
CA VAL A 39 21.68 7.75 -4.77
C VAL A 39 21.18 6.52 -4.01
N GLU A 40 21.72 6.27 -2.82
CA GLU A 40 21.05 5.39 -1.86
C GLU A 40 19.83 6.16 -1.35
N ASN A 41 18.86 6.39 -2.26
CA ASN A 41 17.54 6.85 -1.85
C ASN A 41 16.88 5.64 -1.26
N THR A 42 16.98 5.52 0.05
CA THR A 42 16.13 4.68 0.86
C THR A 42 14.73 5.31 0.85
N PHE A 43 13.69 4.47 0.81
CA PHE A 43 12.31 4.92 0.65
C PHE A 43 11.38 3.96 1.39
N ARG A 44 10.11 4.37 1.53
CA ARG A 44 9.01 3.58 2.06
C ARG A 44 8.03 3.30 0.94
N LEU A 45 7.82 2.02 0.66
CA LEU A 45 6.92 1.55 -0.39
C LEU A 45 5.70 0.90 0.25
N ALA A 46 4.51 1.45 0.02
CA ALA A 46 3.27 0.79 0.43
C ALA A 46 2.93 -0.32 -0.58
N LEU A 47 2.72 -1.55 -0.10
CA LEU A 47 2.19 -2.63 -0.90
C LEU A 47 0.75 -2.90 -0.46
N THR A 48 -0.20 -2.47 -1.29
CA THR A 48 -1.63 -2.54 -1.01
C THR A 48 -2.37 -3.41 -2.02
N GLY A 49 -3.69 -3.52 -1.87
CA GLY A 49 -4.57 -4.34 -2.69
C GLY A 49 -5.53 -5.15 -1.83
N THR A 50 -6.57 -5.68 -2.46
CA THR A 50 -7.57 -6.50 -1.78
C THR A 50 -6.94 -7.74 -1.12
N PRO A 51 -7.38 -8.17 0.06
CA PRO A 51 -6.99 -9.47 0.62
C PRO A 51 -7.12 -10.58 -0.42
N GLY A 52 -6.04 -11.33 -0.66
CA GLY A 52 -6.02 -12.39 -1.68
C GLY A 52 -5.26 -12.06 -2.96
N THR A 53 -4.92 -10.79 -3.21
CA THR A 53 -4.18 -10.34 -4.41
C THR A 53 -2.68 -10.69 -4.41
N GLY A 54 -2.16 -11.36 -3.39
CA GLY A 54 -0.78 -11.86 -3.39
C GLY A 54 0.27 -10.98 -2.70
N LYS A 55 -0.13 -9.93 -1.95
CA LYS A 55 0.78 -9.03 -1.21
C LYS A 55 1.90 -9.75 -0.45
N THR A 56 1.55 -10.70 0.42
CA THR A 56 2.54 -11.44 1.22
C THR A 56 3.53 -12.22 0.35
N THR A 57 3.10 -12.74 -0.81
CA THR A 57 3.99 -13.44 -1.74
C THR A 57 4.98 -12.46 -2.38
N ILE A 58 4.50 -11.31 -2.85
CA ILE A 58 5.35 -10.25 -3.41
C ILE A 58 6.30 -9.68 -2.35
N ALA A 59 5.83 -9.43 -1.13
CA ALA A 59 6.64 -8.97 -0.01
C ALA A 59 7.77 -9.96 0.34
N ALA A 60 7.49 -11.26 0.34
CA ALA A 60 8.50 -12.29 0.61
C ALA A 60 9.58 -12.36 -0.48
N LEU A 61 9.25 -12.04 -1.73
CA LEU A 61 10.21 -11.96 -2.82
C LEU A 61 11.04 -10.67 -2.73
N LEU A 62 10.42 -9.52 -2.53
CA LEU A 62 11.11 -8.24 -2.36
C LEU A 62 12.03 -8.24 -1.13
N SER A 63 11.68 -8.98 -0.07
CA SER A 63 12.57 -9.16 1.08
C SER A 63 13.91 -9.79 0.67
N LYS A 64 13.90 -10.73 -0.29
CA LYS A 64 15.14 -11.33 -0.82
C LYS A 64 15.95 -10.35 -1.67
N GLU A 65 15.32 -9.28 -2.17
CA GLU A 65 15.96 -8.17 -2.90
C GLU A 65 16.48 -7.05 -1.97
N GLY A 66 16.36 -7.22 -0.65
CA GLY A 66 16.94 -6.30 0.35
C GLY A 66 15.94 -5.32 0.98
N PHE A 67 14.64 -5.52 0.77
CA PHE A 67 13.61 -4.74 1.46
C PHE A 67 13.45 -5.21 2.90
N VAL A 68 13.37 -4.25 3.83
CA VAL A 68 12.88 -4.49 5.19
C VAL A 68 11.36 -4.50 5.13
N ILE A 69 10.75 -5.62 5.50
CA ILE A 69 9.29 -5.76 5.51
C ILE A 69 8.77 -5.35 6.89
N VAL A 70 7.78 -4.47 6.91
CA VAL A 70 6.98 -4.13 8.09
C VAL A 70 5.52 -4.32 7.75
N THR A 71 4.73 -4.87 8.68
CA THR A 71 3.28 -5.02 8.50
C THR A 71 2.52 -3.90 9.18
N ILE A 72 1.30 -3.61 8.72
CA ILE A 72 0.43 -2.64 9.41
C ILE A 72 0.11 -3.12 10.82
N GLU A 73 -0.11 -4.43 11.00
CA GLU A 73 -0.37 -5.02 12.31
C GLU A 73 0.78 -4.75 13.29
N GLU A 74 2.03 -4.97 12.88
CA GLU A 74 3.22 -4.70 13.71
C GLU A 74 3.35 -3.21 14.05
N LEU A 75 3.16 -2.32 13.06
CA LEU A 75 3.25 -0.88 13.28
C LEU A 75 2.13 -0.39 14.21
N ALA A 76 0.91 -0.91 14.03
CA ALA A 76 -0.23 -0.58 14.88
C ALA A 76 -0.04 -1.09 16.31
N GLU A 77 0.51 -2.28 16.50
CA GLU A 77 0.83 -2.81 17.85
C GLU A 77 1.85 -1.91 18.56
N ILE A 78 2.92 -1.52 17.87
CA ILE A 78 3.96 -0.62 18.41
C ILE A 78 3.37 0.76 18.78
N ALA A 79 2.48 1.29 17.94
CA ALA A 79 1.83 2.58 18.16
C ALA A 79 0.72 2.53 19.23
N GLY A 80 0.33 1.33 19.71
CA GLY A 80 -0.85 1.17 20.56
C GLY A 80 -2.18 1.44 19.83
N ALA A 81 -2.17 1.36 18.50
CA ALA A 81 -3.30 1.60 17.61
C ALA A 81 -4.04 0.32 17.18
N LEU A 82 -3.59 -0.86 17.65
CA LEU A 82 -4.23 -2.14 17.38
C LEU A 82 -5.31 -2.44 18.43
N GLY A 83 -6.56 -2.52 18.02
CA GLY A 83 -7.68 -2.84 18.90
C GLY A 83 -7.87 -4.34 19.16
N GLU A 84 -8.80 -4.66 20.06
CA GLU A 84 -9.18 -6.04 20.38
C GLU A 84 -9.82 -6.73 19.16
N VAL A 85 -9.63 -8.06 19.08
CA VAL A 85 -10.21 -8.87 18.01
C VAL A 85 -11.73 -8.77 18.00
N ASP A 86 -12.32 -8.43 16.86
CA ASP A 86 -13.77 -8.46 16.69
C ASP A 86 -14.25 -9.92 16.58
N PRO A 87 -15.12 -10.40 17.50
CA PRO A 87 -15.61 -11.77 17.47
C PRO A 87 -16.50 -12.09 16.25
N ALA A 88 -17.01 -11.09 15.53
CA ALA A 88 -17.88 -11.29 14.37
C ALA A 88 -17.12 -11.80 13.13
N ASP A 89 -15.89 -11.34 12.91
CA ASP A 89 -15.11 -11.64 11.70
C ASP A 89 -13.62 -11.94 11.97
N ASN A 90 -13.23 -11.97 13.25
CA ASN A 90 -11.89 -12.23 13.75
C ASN A 90 -10.84 -11.24 13.20
N ALA A 91 -11.28 -10.01 12.90
CA ALA A 91 -10.46 -8.89 12.48
C ALA A 91 -9.82 -8.16 13.67
N HIS A 92 -8.66 -7.55 13.46
CA HIS A 92 -8.16 -6.51 14.36
C HIS A 92 -8.53 -5.14 13.79
N PRO A 93 -9.30 -4.30 14.51
CA PRO A 93 -9.45 -2.90 14.15
C PRO A 93 -8.13 -2.15 14.33
N VAL A 94 -7.82 -1.22 13.42
CA VAL A 94 -6.66 -0.33 13.54
C VAL A 94 -7.13 1.12 13.54
N ASP A 95 -6.69 1.88 14.55
CA ASP A 95 -6.85 3.33 14.62
C ASP A 95 -5.79 3.98 13.71
N LEU A 96 -6.18 4.28 12.46
CA LEU A 96 -5.25 4.87 11.50
C LEU A 96 -4.81 6.28 11.88
N ASP A 97 -5.65 7.07 12.54
CA ASP A 97 -5.28 8.44 12.93
C ASP A 97 -4.15 8.37 13.94
N LEU A 98 -4.31 7.56 14.99
CA LEU A 98 -3.27 7.33 16.00
C LEU A 98 -1.99 6.74 15.39
N LEU A 99 -2.12 5.80 14.46
CA LEU A 99 -0.97 5.21 13.78
C LEU A 99 -0.25 6.25 12.92
N CYS A 100 -0.97 7.05 12.13
CA CYS A 100 -0.38 8.09 11.29
C CYS A 100 0.31 9.18 12.13
N ASP A 101 -0.28 9.59 13.26
CA ASP A 101 0.34 10.54 14.19
C ASP A 101 1.66 9.98 14.76
N TYR A 102 1.66 8.72 15.20
CA TYR A 102 2.86 8.04 15.67
C TYR A 102 3.95 7.96 14.59
N LEU A 103 3.57 7.61 13.35
CA LEU A 103 4.50 7.52 12.24
C LEU A 103 5.02 8.90 11.81
N ALA A 104 4.21 9.94 11.87
CA ALA A 104 4.65 11.31 11.56
C ALA A 104 5.81 11.76 12.47
N GLU A 105 5.77 11.39 13.76
CA GLU A 105 6.84 11.68 14.72
C GLU A 105 8.06 10.76 14.56
N THR A 106 7.84 9.47 14.29
CA THR A 106 8.92 8.47 14.28
C THR A 106 9.62 8.30 12.93
N TRP A 107 8.98 8.69 11.83
CA TRP A 107 9.48 8.53 10.45
C TRP A 107 9.93 9.84 9.80
N GLU A 108 10.22 10.88 10.58
CA GLU A 108 10.70 12.18 10.07
C GLU A 108 11.97 12.06 9.20
N SER A 109 12.84 11.10 9.52
CA SER A 109 14.08 10.85 8.75
C SER A 109 13.86 9.78 7.68
N ALA A 110 14.64 9.85 6.59
CA ALA A 110 14.69 8.77 5.61
C ALA A 110 15.13 7.46 6.28
N PRO A 111 14.58 6.29 5.87
CA PRO A 111 14.96 5.02 6.46
C PRO A 111 16.42 4.67 6.12
N SER A 112 17.02 3.70 6.80
CA SER A 112 18.40 3.26 6.51
C SER A 112 18.48 2.24 5.36
N SER A 113 17.35 1.70 4.93
CA SER A 113 17.17 0.74 3.84
C SER A 113 15.77 0.92 3.24
N PRO A 114 15.50 0.42 2.02
CA PRO A 114 14.14 0.39 1.49
C PRO A 114 13.20 -0.40 2.41
N ILE A 115 12.10 0.22 2.82
CA ILE A 115 11.05 -0.40 3.64
C ILE A 115 9.85 -0.72 2.76
N LEU A 116 9.36 -1.95 2.82
CA LEU A 116 8.07 -2.34 2.27
C LEU A 116 7.04 -2.43 3.39
N ILE A 117 5.95 -1.68 3.27
CA ILE A 117 4.82 -1.71 4.20
C ILE A 117 3.78 -2.68 3.63
N ASP A 118 3.72 -3.91 4.15
CA ASP A 118 2.73 -4.92 3.75
C ASP A 118 1.42 -4.73 4.51
N GLY A 119 0.34 -4.50 3.77
CA GLY A 119 -1.01 -4.49 4.34
C GLY A 119 -2.03 -3.90 3.39
N HIS A 120 -3.28 -4.33 3.50
CA HIS A 120 -4.32 -3.85 2.57
C HIS A 120 -4.70 -2.37 2.80
N LEU A 121 -4.36 -1.79 3.97
CA LEU A 121 -4.51 -0.36 4.27
C LEU A 121 -3.20 0.44 4.15
N SER A 122 -2.13 -0.15 3.59
CA SER A 122 -0.78 0.43 3.67
C SER A 122 -0.66 1.76 2.91
N HIS A 123 -1.55 1.99 1.95
CA HIS A 123 -1.64 3.21 1.17
C HIS A 123 -2.12 4.42 1.98
N HIS A 124 -2.68 4.22 3.18
CA HIS A 124 -3.01 5.31 4.11
C HIS A 124 -1.81 5.77 4.94
N LEU A 125 -0.73 4.98 5.00
CA LEU A 125 0.44 5.29 5.81
C LEU A 125 1.41 6.22 5.05
N PRO A 126 2.25 7.00 5.76
CA PRO A 126 3.26 7.83 5.13
C PRO A 126 4.27 6.99 4.33
N ALA A 127 4.05 6.90 3.02
CA ALA A 127 4.87 6.19 2.06
C ALA A 127 5.33 7.13 0.93
N ASP A 128 6.51 6.85 0.37
CA ASP A 128 7.09 7.60 -0.74
C ASP A 128 6.49 7.20 -2.08
N ALA A 129 5.95 5.97 -2.18
CA ALA A 129 5.33 5.40 -3.36
C ALA A 129 4.36 4.27 -2.98
N VAL A 130 3.40 3.95 -3.85
CA VAL A 130 2.38 2.92 -3.61
C VAL A 130 2.31 1.94 -4.77
N VAL A 131 2.32 0.65 -4.45
CA VAL A 131 2.03 -0.46 -5.36
C VAL A 131 0.67 -1.04 -5.00
N VAL A 132 -0.26 -1.04 -5.94
CA VAL A 132 -1.58 -1.65 -5.81
C VAL A 132 -1.59 -3.00 -6.53
N LEU A 133 -1.68 -4.10 -5.80
CA LEU A 133 -1.90 -5.40 -6.41
C LEU A 133 -3.39 -5.61 -6.66
N ARG A 134 -3.73 -5.86 -7.92
CA ARG A 134 -5.08 -6.16 -8.40
C ARG A 134 -5.18 -7.64 -8.76
N CYS A 135 -6.38 -8.19 -8.74
CA CYS A 135 -6.62 -9.58 -9.11
C CYS A 135 -8.01 -9.70 -9.69
N ASP A 136 -8.12 -10.41 -10.81
CA ASP A 136 -9.38 -10.76 -11.44
C ASP A 136 -10.35 -11.33 -10.39
N PRO A 137 -11.61 -10.85 -10.33
CA PRO A 137 -12.57 -11.26 -9.31
C PRO A 137 -12.85 -12.76 -9.26
N GLU A 138 -12.86 -13.47 -10.39
CA GLU A 138 -13.09 -14.92 -10.42
C GLU A 138 -11.89 -15.66 -9.82
N THR A 139 -10.67 -15.26 -10.21
CA THR A 139 -9.43 -15.78 -9.64
C THR A 139 -9.33 -15.47 -8.14
N LEU A 140 -9.69 -14.24 -7.75
CA LEU A 140 -9.67 -13.80 -6.36
C LEU A 140 -10.66 -14.58 -5.50
N ARG A 141 -11.86 -14.87 -6.03
CA ARG A 141 -12.89 -15.69 -5.36
C ARG A 141 -12.31 -17.04 -4.95
N GLY A 142 -11.71 -17.75 -5.89
CA GLY A 142 -11.07 -19.05 -5.62
C GLY A 142 -9.97 -18.94 -4.55
N ARG A 143 -9.15 -17.88 -4.57
CA ARG A 143 -8.12 -17.65 -3.54
C ARG A 143 -8.71 -17.41 -2.15
N LEU A 144 -9.80 -16.66 -2.05
CA LEU A 144 -10.47 -16.34 -0.79
C LEU A 144 -11.22 -17.54 -0.20
N GLU A 145 -11.92 -18.31 -1.04
CA GLU A 145 -12.60 -19.54 -0.63
C GLU A 145 -11.62 -20.60 -0.14
N ASN A 146 -10.47 -20.76 -0.82
CA ASN A 146 -9.39 -21.65 -0.39
C ASN A 146 -8.77 -21.24 0.96
N ARG A 147 -8.89 -19.97 1.36
CA ARG A 147 -8.50 -19.48 2.69
C ARG A 147 -9.57 -19.72 3.76
N GLY A 148 -10.70 -20.31 3.40
CA GLY A 148 -11.82 -20.60 4.30
C GLY A 148 -12.65 -19.37 4.66
N TYR A 149 -12.63 -18.31 3.84
CA TYR A 149 -13.49 -17.15 4.07
C TYR A 149 -14.96 -17.54 3.88
N SER A 150 -15.85 -16.93 4.67
CA SER A 150 -17.29 -17.12 4.49
C SER A 150 -17.73 -16.52 3.15
N ALA A 151 -18.88 -16.96 2.63
CA ALA A 151 -19.45 -16.40 1.40
C ALA A 151 -19.63 -14.88 1.49
N ALA A 152 -20.17 -14.38 2.62
CA ALA A 152 -20.36 -12.95 2.85
C ALA A 152 -19.03 -12.17 2.88
N LYS A 153 -18.00 -12.70 3.54
CA LYS A 153 -16.67 -12.05 3.60
C LYS A 153 -16.00 -12.08 2.23
N THR A 154 -16.14 -13.18 1.50
CA THR A 154 -15.63 -13.33 0.13
C THR A 154 -16.27 -12.29 -0.78
N GLU A 155 -17.60 -12.22 -0.80
CA GLU A 155 -18.33 -11.28 -1.66
C GLU A 155 -17.97 -9.83 -1.35
N GLY A 156 -17.91 -9.43 -0.08
CA GLY A 156 -17.51 -8.06 0.27
C GLY A 156 -16.09 -7.68 -0.19
N ASN A 157 -15.15 -8.64 -0.24
CA ASN A 157 -13.82 -8.38 -0.80
C ASN A 157 -13.84 -8.31 -2.33
N LEU A 158 -14.67 -9.12 -2.98
CA LEU A 158 -14.81 -9.08 -4.44
C LEU A 158 -15.48 -7.80 -4.92
N GLU A 159 -16.54 -7.36 -4.24
CA GLU A 159 -17.18 -6.07 -4.48
C GLU A 159 -16.17 -4.92 -4.33
N TRP A 160 -15.33 -4.97 -3.29
CA TRP A 160 -14.27 -3.98 -3.09
C TRP A 160 -13.27 -3.95 -4.25
N GLU A 161 -12.80 -5.12 -4.70
CA GLU A 161 -11.87 -5.23 -5.83
C GLU A 161 -12.50 -4.73 -7.14
N LEU A 162 -13.76 -5.10 -7.40
CA LEU A 162 -14.55 -4.71 -8.56
C LEU A 162 -14.73 -3.19 -8.65
N LEU A 163 -14.96 -2.53 -7.52
CA LEU A 163 -15.20 -1.09 -7.46
C LEU A 163 -13.92 -0.26 -7.56
N GLY A 164 -12.73 -0.86 -7.73
CA GLY A 164 -11.45 -0.14 -7.86
C GLY A 164 -10.55 -0.21 -6.61
N GLY A 165 -11.02 -0.81 -5.52
CA GLY A 165 -10.25 -1.05 -4.31
C GLY A 165 -9.56 0.21 -3.77
N ALA A 166 -8.25 0.10 -3.52
CA ALA A 166 -7.44 1.18 -2.96
C ALA A 166 -7.41 2.47 -3.81
N TRP A 167 -7.69 2.41 -5.12
CA TRP A 167 -7.73 3.61 -5.96
C TRP A 167 -8.80 4.61 -5.53
N ASN A 168 -9.92 4.13 -4.97
CA ASN A 168 -10.98 4.99 -4.44
C ASN A 168 -10.56 5.77 -3.18
N GLU A 169 -9.51 5.30 -2.51
CA GLU A 169 -8.96 5.87 -1.29
C GLU A 169 -7.67 6.66 -1.56
N ARG A 170 -7.32 6.88 -2.84
CA ARG A 170 -6.09 7.57 -3.21
C ARG A 170 -6.11 9.03 -2.78
N GLU A 171 -5.16 9.37 -1.93
CA GLU A 171 -4.90 10.74 -1.51
C GLU A 171 -3.44 11.16 -1.75
N GLY A 172 -3.19 12.47 -1.69
CA GLY A 172 -1.84 13.01 -1.77
C GLY A 172 -1.23 13.01 -3.17
N LYS A 173 0.11 12.99 -3.22
CA LYS A 173 0.90 13.15 -4.47
C LYS A 173 1.93 12.05 -4.68
N ALA A 174 1.90 11.01 -3.84
CA ALA A 174 2.78 9.87 -4.03
C ALA A 174 2.50 9.23 -5.41
N PRO A 175 3.53 8.75 -6.12
CA PRO A 175 3.36 7.95 -7.32
C PRO A 175 2.70 6.62 -6.97
N TRP A 176 1.70 6.23 -7.76
CA TRP A 176 1.02 4.95 -7.64
C TRP A 176 1.25 4.13 -8.91
N VAL A 177 1.44 2.83 -8.77
CA VAL A 177 1.43 1.86 -9.86
C VAL A 177 0.55 0.69 -9.46
N GLU A 178 -0.06 0.02 -10.44
CA GLU A 178 -0.78 -1.22 -10.19
C GLU A 178 -0.27 -2.37 -11.04
N PHE A 179 -0.49 -3.58 -10.53
CA PHE A 179 -0.10 -4.82 -11.19
C PHE A 179 -1.24 -5.84 -11.11
N ASP A 180 -1.55 -6.46 -12.25
CA ASP A 180 -2.51 -7.55 -12.35
C ASP A 180 -1.84 -8.87 -11.94
N THR A 181 -2.31 -9.47 -10.85
CA THR A 181 -1.74 -10.72 -10.29
C THR A 181 -2.52 -11.96 -10.69
N SER A 182 -3.42 -11.86 -11.67
CA SER A 182 -4.33 -12.95 -12.05
C SER A 182 -3.56 -14.10 -12.69
N ASP A 183 -2.81 -13.79 -13.75
CA ASP A 183 -2.12 -14.77 -14.60
C ASP A 183 -0.59 -14.60 -14.61
N GLU A 184 -0.09 -13.47 -14.11
CA GLU A 184 1.34 -13.21 -14.06
C GLU A 184 2.01 -13.87 -12.84
N SER A 185 3.25 -14.33 -13.03
CA SER A 185 4.02 -14.92 -11.94
C SER A 185 4.49 -13.84 -10.96
N ALA A 186 4.60 -14.21 -9.68
CA ALA A 186 5.04 -13.27 -8.65
C ALA A 186 6.44 -12.71 -8.92
N GLU A 187 7.33 -13.50 -9.55
CA GLU A 187 8.66 -13.07 -9.97
C GLU A 187 8.63 -12.03 -11.08
N ALA A 188 7.70 -12.15 -12.04
CA ALA A 188 7.52 -11.15 -13.10
C ALA A 188 7.05 -9.82 -12.50
N ILE A 189 6.03 -9.86 -11.64
CA ILE A 189 5.54 -8.66 -10.93
C ILE A 189 6.63 -7.99 -10.11
N VAL A 190 7.45 -8.77 -9.39
CA VAL A 190 8.58 -8.22 -8.62
C VAL A 190 9.62 -7.57 -9.53
N ALA A 191 9.93 -8.18 -10.68
CA ALA A 191 10.85 -7.58 -11.64
C ALA A 191 10.32 -6.24 -12.18
N ASP A 192 9.02 -6.15 -12.44
CA ASP A 192 8.39 -4.90 -12.90
C ASP A 192 8.28 -3.84 -11.80
N ILE A 193 8.03 -4.23 -10.54
CA ILE A 193 8.14 -3.34 -9.38
C ILE A 193 9.57 -2.77 -9.29
N SER A 194 10.59 -3.64 -9.33
CA SER A 194 11.99 -3.23 -9.22
C SER A 194 12.43 -2.34 -10.39
N LYS A 195 11.89 -2.57 -11.59
CA LYS A 195 12.07 -1.68 -12.74
C LYS A 195 11.42 -0.32 -12.51
N TRP A 196 10.17 -0.27 -12.06
CA TRP A 196 9.45 0.97 -11.78
C TRP A 196 10.16 1.83 -10.71
N ILE A 197 10.70 1.18 -9.67
CA ILE A 197 11.53 1.81 -8.64
C ILE A 197 12.81 2.37 -9.26
N SER A 198 13.50 1.59 -10.09
CA SER A 198 14.75 2.00 -10.76
C SER A 198 14.55 3.17 -11.72
N ASP A 199 13.37 3.28 -12.33
CA ASP A 199 12.95 4.40 -13.18
C ASP A 199 12.51 5.65 -12.37
N GLY A 200 12.67 5.62 -11.05
CA GLY A 200 12.35 6.72 -10.15
C GLY A 200 10.85 6.88 -9.93
N PHE A 201 10.12 5.76 -9.84
CA PHE A 201 8.67 5.68 -9.66
C PHE A 201 7.90 6.31 -10.82
N LYS A 202 8.30 5.97 -12.06
CA LYS A 202 7.69 6.48 -13.28
C LYS A 202 7.08 5.35 -14.13
N PRO A 203 5.85 5.53 -14.64
CA PRO A 203 4.99 6.70 -14.46
C PRO A 203 4.46 6.82 -13.02
N ALA A 204 4.04 8.03 -12.61
CA ALA A 204 3.52 8.30 -11.26
C ALA A 204 2.04 7.90 -11.07
N GLY A 205 1.50 7.16 -12.04
CA GLY A 205 0.14 6.69 -12.19
C GLY A 205 0.03 5.88 -13.48
N PRO A 206 -0.85 4.88 -13.58
CA PRO A 206 -1.10 4.18 -14.83
C PRO A 206 -1.75 5.12 -15.86
N GLU A 207 -1.61 4.82 -17.15
CA GLU A 207 -2.31 5.55 -18.22
C GLU A 207 -3.83 5.27 -18.20
N ALA A 208 -4.20 4.05 -17.81
CA ALA A 208 -5.56 3.63 -17.54
C ALA A 208 -5.54 2.62 -16.38
N GLU A 209 -6.45 2.78 -15.42
CA GLU A 209 -6.59 1.85 -14.31
C GLU A 209 -7.28 0.55 -14.76
N ILE A 210 -7.00 -0.57 -14.09
CA ILE A 210 -7.65 -1.85 -14.34
C ILE A 210 -9.12 -1.73 -13.95
N ASP A 211 -9.97 -1.80 -14.97
CA ASP A 211 -11.42 -1.85 -14.89
C ASP A 211 -11.93 -3.28 -15.12
N TRP A 212 -12.27 -3.95 -14.01
CA TRP A 212 -12.82 -5.31 -14.05
C TRP A 212 -14.22 -5.36 -14.65
N ILE A 213 -15.01 -4.28 -14.54
CA ILE A 213 -16.38 -4.22 -15.06
C ILE A 213 -16.33 -4.18 -16.58
N ALA A 214 -15.46 -3.34 -17.15
CA ALA A 214 -15.28 -3.27 -18.60
C ALA A 214 -14.84 -4.61 -19.21
N ARG A 215 -14.03 -5.40 -18.49
CA ARG A 215 -13.58 -6.74 -18.94
C ARG A 215 -14.67 -7.82 -18.87
N MET A 216 -15.76 -7.61 -18.14
CA MET A 216 -16.86 -8.57 -18.05
C MET A 216 -17.84 -8.48 -19.24
N ASP A 217 -17.82 -7.36 -19.96
CA ASP A 217 -18.67 -7.12 -21.13
C ASP A 217 -18.04 -7.62 -22.46
N ASP A 218 -16.78 -8.07 -22.42
CA ASP A 218 -16.01 -8.64 -23.53
C ASP A 218 -16.13 -10.16 -23.64
#